data_AF-A0A8A7KDS7-F1
#
_entry.id   AF-A0A8A7KDS7-F1
#
_cell.length_a   1.000
_cell.length_b   1.000
_cell.length_c   1.000
_cell.angle_alpha   90.00
_cell.angle_beta   90.00
_cell.angle_gamma   90.00
#
_symmetry.space_group_name_H-M   'P 1'
#
loop_
_entity.id
_entity.type
_entity.pdbx_description
1 polymer ?
#
loop_
_entity_poly.entity_id
_entity_poly.type
_entity_poly.pdbx_seq_one_letter_code
_entity_poly.pdbx_strand_id
1 'polypeptide(L)'
;MIKIIPNTLSIFRIIFSGLLIVSFPYKTIFILIYLLSGLTDVLDGFIARKYNIETKLGAKLDSIADIAFYTVLLIIFFVWFRNILIEYKWLIIITITIRISTIIIGIVKYKNIVFIHTVANKITGLMIYCIPIYIFLLNSNILISNILILVTTITSIISALEEFLIMLIFKKVELNKKGIFCK
;
A
#
# COMPACT_ATOMS: atom_id res chain seq x y z
N MET A 1 -30.63 0.46 2.21
CA MET A 1 -29.82 -0.76 2.47
C MET A 1 -28.49 -0.78 1.73
N ILE A 2 -28.41 -0.48 0.43
CA ILE A 2 -27.15 -0.61 -0.36
C ILE A 2 -26.00 0.29 0.16
N LYS A 3 -26.30 1.45 0.78
CA LYS A 3 -25.29 2.35 1.40
C LYS A 3 -24.55 1.77 2.61
N ILE A 4 -25.08 0.70 3.22
CA ILE A 4 -24.51 0.11 4.43
C ILE A 4 -23.37 -0.86 4.07
N ILE A 5 -23.42 -1.45 2.87
CA ILE A 5 -22.51 -2.51 2.44
C ILE A 5 -21.03 -2.07 2.49
N PRO A 6 -20.63 -0.92 1.90
CA PRO A 6 -19.24 -0.46 1.98
C PRO A 6 -18.81 -0.20 3.43
N ASN A 7 -19.68 0.40 4.24
CA ASN A 7 -19.36 0.70 5.64
C ASN A 7 -19.14 -0.57 6.47
N THR A 8 -19.93 -1.63 6.25
CA THR A 8 -19.71 -2.92 6.89
C THR A 8 -18.39 -3.56 6.48
N LEU A 9 -17.99 -3.43 5.20
CA LEU A 9 -16.71 -3.97 4.73
C LEU A 9 -15.52 -3.25 5.37
N SER A 10 -15.56 -1.93 5.52
CA SER A 10 -14.52 -1.18 6.25
C SER A 10 -14.47 -1.58 7.74
N ILE A 11 -15.63 -1.82 8.37
CA ILE A 11 -15.69 -2.33 9.76
C ILE A 11 -15.07 -3.74 9.84
N PHE A 12 -15.37 -4.63 8.89
CA PHE A 12 -14.73 -5.94 8.83
C PHE A 12 -13.21 -5.82 8.68
N ARG A 13 -12.70 -4.85 7.91
CA ARG A 13 -11.24 -4.61 7.79
C ARG A 13 -10.61 -4.21 9.13
N ILE A 14 -11.30 -3.40 9.95
CA ILE A 14 -10.83 -3.09 11.32
C ILE A 14 -10.81 -4.35 12.19
N ILE A 15 -11.83 -5.22 12.09
CA ILE A 15 -11.84 -6.49 12.82
C ILE A 15 -10.70 -7.40 12.32
N PHE A 16 -10.51 -7.49 11.01
CA PHE A 16 -9.42 -8.25 10.41
C PHE A 16 -8.04 -7.73 10.83
N SER A 17 -7.83 -6.42 10.93
CA SER A 17 -6.56 -5.88 11.42
C SER A 17 -6.28 -6.30 12.86
N GLY A 18 -7.29 -6.32 13.74
CA GLY A 18 -7.16 -6.92 15.07
C GLY A 18 -6.83 -8.42 15.02
N LEU A 19 -7.51 -9.18 14.16
CA LEU A 19 -7.26 -10.61 13.99
C LEU A 19 -5.88 -10.93 13.40
N LEU A 20 -5.30 -10.03 12.59
CA LEU A 20 -3.93 -10.16 12.08
C LEU A 20 -2.89 -10.13 13.22
N ILE A 21 -3.12 -9.32 14.26
CA ILE A 21 -2.26 -9.31 15.45
C ILE A 21 -2.32 -10.66 16.16
N VAL A 22 -3.53 -11.18 16.39
CA VAL A 22 -3.73 -12.45 17.11
C VAL A 22 -3.20 -13.65 16.32
N SER A 23 -3.31 -13.61 14.99
CA SER A 23 -2.82 -14.66 14.09
C SER A 23 -1.33 -14.57 13.77
N PHE A 24 -0.61 -13.57 14.29
CA PHE A 24 0.83 -13.38 14.11
C PHE A 24 1.70 -14.65 14.32
N PRO A 25 1.46 -15.55 15.29
CA PRO A 25 2.27 -16.77 15.39
C PRO A 25 1.89 -17.84 14.35
N TYR A 26 0.68 -17.78 13.77
CA TYR A 26 0.10 -18.79 12.89
C TYR A 26 0.08 -18.34 11.43
N LYS A 27 1.20 -18.54 10.72
CA LYS A 27 1.41 -18.10 9.32
C LYS A 27 0.24 -18.37 8.38
N THR A 28 -0.31 -19.59 8.38
CA THR A 28 -1.41 -19.97 7.48
C THR A 28 -2.70 -19.18 7.76
N ILE A 29 -3.04 -19.02 9.04
CA ILE A 29 -4.23 -18.26 9.47
C ILE A 29 -4.02 -16.78 9.15
N PHE A 30 -2.81 -16.26 9.40
CA PHE A 30 -2.46 -14.88 9.07
C PHE A 30 -2.64 -14.59 7.58
N ILE A 31 -2.11 -15.44 6.69
CA ILE A 31 -2.26 -15.24 5.23
C ILE A 31 -3.73 -15.26 4.82
N LEU A 32 -4.54 -16.16 5.39
CA LEU A 32 -5.96 -16.23 5.09
C LEU A 32 -6.65 -14.91 5.43
N ILE A 33 -6.44 -14.39 6.64
CA ILE A 33 -7.01 -13.12 7.10
C ILE A 33 -6.48 -11.96 6.26
N TYR A 34 -5.18 -11.97 5.95
CA TYR A 34 -4.52 -10.97 5.10
C TYR A 34 -5.15 -10.91 3.71
N LEU A 35 -5.32 -12.06 3.06
CA LEU A 35 -5.97 -12.16 1.76
C LEU A 35 -7.42 -11.67 1.81
N LEU A 36 -8.19 -12.11 2.82
CA LEU A 36 -9.57 -11.67 3.01
C LEU A 36 -9.65 -10.15 3.21
N SER A 37 -8.76 -9.58 4.00
CA SER A 37 -8.73 -8.14 4.27
C SER A 37 -8.44 -7.31 3.00
N GLY A 38 -7.47 -7.71 2.18
CA GLY A 38 -7.20 -7.03 0.91
C GLY A 38 -8.31 -7.24 -0.12
N LEU A 39 -8.96 -8.41 -0.14
CA LEU A 39 -10.13 -8.63 -1.00
C LEU A 39 -11.30 -7.73 -0.59
N THR A 40 -11.53 -7.52 0.71
CA THR A 40 -12.60 -6.62 1.17
C THR A 40 -12.39 -5.16 0.79
N ASP A 41 -11.13 -4.71 0.65
CA ASP A 41 -10.75 -3.36 0.16
C ASP A 41 -10.97 -3.14 -1.34
N VAL A 42 -10.73 -4.18 -2.13
CA VAL A 42 -11.05 -4.09 -3.55
C VAL A 42 -12.56 -4.08 -3.74
N LEU A 43 -13.28 -4.89 -2.96
CA LEU A 43 -14.73 -5.05 -3.08
C LEU A 43 -15.52 -3.83 -2.62
N ASP A 44 -15.20 -3.22 -1.48
CA ASP A 44 -15.95 -2.04 -1.02
C ASP A 44 -15.74 -0.83 -1.94
N GLY A 45 -14.52 -0.58 -2.39
CA GLY A 45 -14.20 0.45 -3.36
C GLY A 45 -14.82 0.18 -4.73
N PHE A 46 -14.95 -1.08 -5.15
CA PHE A 46 -15.65 -1.44 -6.39
C PHE A 46 -17.16 -1.23 -6.27
N ILE A 47 -17.78 -1.68 -5.17
CA ILE A 47 -19.22 -1.55 -4.94
C ILE A 47 -19.60 -0.07 -4.79
N ALA A 48 -18.85 0.72 -4.03
CA ALA A 48 -19.11 2.14 -3.82
C ALA A 48 -19.14 2.90 -5.15
N ARG A 49 -18.15 2.65 -6.03
CA ARG A 49 -18.04 3.26 -7.36
C ARG A 49 -19.10 2.75 -8.33
N LYS A 50 -19.34 1.44 -8.38
CA LYS A 50 -20.31 0.83 -9.31
C LYS A 50 -21.73 1.33 -9.08
N TYR A 51 -22.10 1.56 -7.82
CA TYR A 51 -23.44 1.99 -7.46
C TYR A 51 -23.55 3.49 -7.12
N ASN A 52 -22.47 4.27 -7.25
CA ASN A 52 -22.39 5.69 -6.88
C ASN A 52 -22.91 5.98 -5.45
N ILE A 53 -22.47 5.17 -4.48
CA ILE A 53 -22.94 5.24 -3.08
C ILE A 53 -21.82 5.69 -2.13
N GLU A 54 -20.95 6.55 -2.62
CA GLU A 54 -19.91 7.14 -1.80
C GLU A 54 -20.53 8.09 -0.77
N THR A 55 -20.20 7.92 0.51
CA THR A 55 -20.69 8.78 1.59
C THR A 55 -19.51 9.33 2.39
N LYS A 56 -19.64 10.55 2.93
CA LYS A 56 -18.59 11.17 3.76
C LYS A 56 -18.23 10.32 4.99
N LEU A 57 -19.24 9.66 5.59
CA LEU A 57 -19.04 8.77 6.72
C LEU A 57 -18.30 7.49 6.31
N GLY A 58 -18.70 6.88 5.20
CA GLY A 58 -18.02 5.70 4.65
C GLY A 58 -16.55 5.98 4.32
N ALA A 59 -16.26 7.09 3.62
CA ALA A 59 -14.89 7.49 3.30
C ALA A 59 -14.02 7.71 4.56
N LYS A 60 -14.60 8.28 5.63
CA LYS A 60 -13.90 8.45 6.91
C LYS A 60 -13.63 7.11 7.60
N LEU A 61 -14.61 6.20 7.60
CA LEU A 61 -14.45 4.85 8.16
C LEU A 61 -13.41 4.04 7.40
N ASP A 62 -13.43 4.11 6.07
CA ASP A 62 -12.47 3.47 5.19
C ASP A 62 -11.04 3.97 5.47
N SER A 63 -10.86 5.28 5.59
CA SER A 63 -9.56 5.87 5.99
C SER A 63 -9.06 5.35 7.34
N ILE A 64 -9.95 5.18 8.33
CA ILE A 64 -9.59 4.63 9.66
C ILE A 64 -9.22 3.16 9.52
N ALA A 65 -9.98 2.39 8.73
CA ALA A 65 -9.73 0.98 8.48
C ALA A 65 -8.38 0.75 7.80
N ASP A 66 -8.05 1.57 6.80
CA ASP A 66 -6.77 1.56 6.11
C ASP A 66 -5.62 1.88 7.05
N ILE A 67 -5.73 2.95 7.84
CA ILE A 67 -4.69 3.31 8.81
C ILE A 67 -4.46 2.16 9.78
N ALA A 68 -5.52 1.55 10.33
CA ALA A 68 -5.42 0.42 11.23
C ALA A 68 -4.74 -0.79 10.54
N PHE A 69 -5.18 -1.13 9.33
CA PHE A 69 -4.66 -2.25 8.55
C PHE A 69 -3.16 -2.07 8.23
N TYR A 70 -2.78 -0.95 7.61
CA TYR A 70 -1.40 -0.68 7.25
C TYR A 70 -0.49 -0.58 8.48
N THR A 71 -0.96 -0.02 9.58
CA THR A 71 -0.18 0.06 10.83
C THR A 71 0.12 -1.33 11.39
N VAL A 72 -0.89 -2.20 11.46
CA VAL A 72 -0.71 -3.58 11.93
C VAL A 72 0.25 -4.35 11.02
N LEU A 73 0.08 -4.23 9.70
CA LEU A 73 0.98 -4.89 8.75
C LEU A 73 2.42 -4.41 8.88
N LEU A 74 2.63 -3.09 9.04
CA LEU A 74 3.97 -2.53 9.18
C LEU A 74 4.66 -3.12 10.42
N ILE A 75 3.97 -3.20 11.56
CA ILE A 75 4.51 -3.78 12.79
C ILE A 75 4.85 -5.27 12.58
N ILE A 76 3.91 -6.04 12.03
CA ILE A 76 4.10 -7.50 11.84
C ILE A 76 5.23 -7.79 10.86
N PHE A 77 5.26 -7.09 9.73
CA PHE A 77 6.31 -7.26 8.72
C PHE A 77 7.67 -6.80 9.23
N PHE A 78 7.72 -5.76 10.06
CA PHE A 78 8.96 -5.35 10.71
C PHE A 78 9.55 -6.46 11.58
N VAL A 79 8.69 -7.17 12.33
CA VAL A 79 9.13 -8.28 13.20
C VAL A 79 9.54 -9.50 12.37
N TRP A 80 8.71 -9.92 11.40
CA TRP A 80 8.96 -11.13 10.60
C TRP A 80 10.11 -11.00 9.60
N PHE A 81 10.26 -9.83 8.98
CA PHE A 81 11.26 -9.59 7.94
C PHE A 81 12.43 -8.75 8.43
N ARG A 82 12.64 -8.66 9.75
CA ARG A 82 13.69 -7.83 10.38
C ARG A 82 15.06 -8.00 9.72
N ASN A 83 15.51 -9.22 9.51
CA ASN A 83 16.84 -9.49 8.95
C ASN A 83 16.96 -8.95 7.52
N ILE A 84 15.93 -9.17 6.71
CA ILE A 84 15.85 -8.69 5.32
C ILE A 84 15.81 -7.16 5.30
N LEU A 85 15.01 -6.53 6.18
CA LEU A 85 14.95 -5.08 6.29
C LEU A 85 16.31 -4.47 6.69
N ILE A 86 17.08 -5.15 7.52
CA ILE A 86 18.44 -4.73 7.90
C ILE A 86 19.40 -4.86 6.70
N GLU A 87 19.30 -5.94 5.93
CA GLU A 87 20.11 -6.18 4.74
C GLU A 87 19.89 -5.09 3.68
N TYR A 88 18.62 -4.78 3.38
CA TYR A 88 18.25 -3.78 2.36
C TYR A 88 18.02 -2.37 2.92
N LYS A 89 18.45 -2.08 4.16
CA LYS A 89 18.15 -0.83 4.87
C LYS A 89 18.47 0.43 4.07
N TRP A 90 19.58 0.44 3.34
CA TRP A 90 20.02 1.59 2.57
C TRP A 90 19.08 1.88 1.39
N LEU A 91 18.62 0.84 0.67
CA LEU A 91 17.66 0.99 -0.42
C LEU A 91 16.31 1.52 0.10
N ILE A 92 15.89 1.03 1.26
CA ILE A 92 14.65 1.48 1.92
C ILE A 92 14.78 2.94 2.34
N ILE A 93 15.89 3.33 2.99
CA ILE A 93 16.16 4.71 3.39
C ILE A 93 16.16 5.64 2.18
N ILE A 94 16.80 5.26 1.07
CA ILE A 94 16.79 6.04 -0.17
C ILE A 94 15.36 6.25 -0.67
N THR A 95 14.56 5.18 -0.73
CA THR A 95 13.16 5.24 -1.18
C THR A 95 12.33 6.18 -0.31
N ILE A 96 12.45 6.06 1.01
CA ILE A 96 11.74 6.91 1.98
C ILE A 96 12.18 8.37 1.83
N THR A 97 13.48 8.62 1.67
CA THR A 97 14.04 9.97 1.51
C THR A 97 13.49 10.66 0.26
N ILE A 98 13.43 9.94 -0.86
CA ILE A 98 12.84 10.46 -2.11
C ILE A 98 11.35 10.78 -1.88
N ARG A 99 10.58 9.86 -1.29
CA ARG A 99 9.14 10.09 -1.02
C ARG A 99 8.88 11.28 -0.10
N ILE A 100 9.65 11.43 0.98
CA ILE A 100 9.53 12.60 1.87
C ILE A 100 9.86 13.88 1.11
N SER A 101 10.92 13.86 0.28
CA SER A 101 11.29 15.01 -0.55
C SER A 101 10.18 15.39 -1.53
N THR A 102 9.52 14.42 -2.15
CA THR A 102 8.35 14.63 -3.01
C THR A 102 7.19 15.29 -2.26
N ILE A 103 6.88 14.84 -1.05
CA ILE A 103 5.83 15.43 -0.20
C ILE A 103 6.18 16.88 0.17
N ILE A 104 7.44 17.14 0.55
CA ILE A 104 7.92 18.49 0.88
C ILE A 104 7.76 19.42 -0.32
N ILE A 105 8.19 18.99 -1.52
CA ILE A 105 7.99 19.76 -2.75
C ILE A 105 6.50 20.03 -2.99
N GLY A 106 5.65 19.03 -2.73
CA GLY A 106 4.20 19.20 -2.85
C GLY A 106 3.65 20.31 -1.95
N ILE A 107 4.04 20.29 -0.68
CA ILE A 107 3.64 21.29 0.30
C ILE A 107 4.19 22.68 -0.08
N VAL A 108 5.47 22.78 -0.46
CA VAL A 108 6.09 24.08 -0.81
C VAL A 108 5.51 24.66 -2.10
N LYS A 109 5.33 23.83 -3.14
CA LYS A 109 4.93 24.29 -4.48
C LYS A 109 3.42 24.47 -4.63
N TYR A 110 2.62 23.61 -4.00
CA TYR A 110 1.16 23.60 -4.17
C TYR A 110 0.40 23.94 -2.88
N LYS A 111 1.10 24.21 -1.77
CA LYS A 111 0.51 24.50 -0.45
C LYS A 111 -0.44 23.42 0.07
N ASN A 112 -0.35 22.22 -0.49
CA ASN A 112 -1.18 21.07 -0.17
C ASN A 112 -0.33 19.80 -0.23
N ILE A 113 -0.73 18.80 0.56
CA ILE A 113 -0.15 17.46 0.45
C ILE A 113 -0.71 16.82 -0.82
N VAL A 114 0.18 16.43 -1.72
CA VAL A 114 -0.16 15.90 -3.04
C VAL A 114 0.37 14.48 -3.14
N PHE A 115 -0.52 13.54 -3.36
CA PHE A 115 -0.18 12.14 -3.65
C PHE A 115 -0.55 11.85 -5.11
N ILE A 116 0.44 11.45 -5.91
CA ILE A 116 0.24 11.13 -7.32
C ILE A 116 0.32 9.62 -7.49
N HIS A 117 -0.79 8.98 -7.88
CA HIS A 117 -0.82 7.54 -8.07
C HIS A 117 -0.48 7.15 -9.52
N THR A 118 0.82 7.10 -9.84
CA THR A 118 1.31 6.62 -11.14
C THR A 118 1.07 5.11 -11.33
N VAL A 119 1.15 4.63 -12.58
CA VAL A 119 1.09 3.18 -12.87
C VAL A 119 2.23 2.42 -12.16
N ALA A 120 3.42 3.00 -12.05
CA ALA A 120 4.54 2.41 -11.31
C ALA A 120 4.19 2.17 -9.83
N ASN A 121 3.45 3.09 -9.20
CA ASN A 121 2.98 2.92 -7.81
C ASN A 121 1.98 1.78 -7.67
N LYS A 122 1.10 1.59 -8.65
CA LYS A 122 0.15 0.47 -8.63
C LYS A 122 0.87 -0.86 -8.76
N ILE A 123 1.86 -0.94 -9.65
CA ILE A 123 2.67 -2.15 -9.83
C ILE A 123 3.47 -2.46 -8.56
N THR A 124 4.17 -1.47 -8.00
CA THR A 124 4.96 -1.64 -6.76
C THR A 124 4.08 -2.03 -5.58
N GLY A 125 2.92 -1.39 -5.41
CA GLY A 125 1.95 -1.76 -4.38
C GLY A 125 1.47 -3.21 -4.51
N LEU A 126 1.15 -3.65 -5.73
CA LEU A 126 0.76 -5.04 -5.99
C LEU A 126 1.89 -6.02 -5.68
N MET A 127 3.13 -5.70 -6.06
CA MET A 127 4.28 -6.55 -5.75
C MET A 127 4.52 -6.67 -4.24
N ILE A 128 4.46 -5.55 -3.50
CA ILE A 128 4.59 -5.54 -2.03
C ILE A 128 3.49 -6.40 -1.40
N TYR A 129 2.25 -6.30 -1.91
CA TYR A 129 1.14 -7.10 -1.41
C TYR A 129 1.33 -8.61 -1.64
N CYS A 130 1.92 -9.00 -2.77
CA CYS A 130 2.14 -10.40 -3.16
C CYS A 130 3.33 -11.08 -2.46
N ILE A 131 4.36 -10.34 -2.03
CA ILE A 131 5.56 -10.94 -1.42
C ILE A 131 5.25 -11.79 -0.18
N PRO A 132 4.49 -11.30 0.83
CA PRO A 132 4.17 -12.10 2.01
C PRO A 132 3.44 -13.40 1.65
N ILE A 133 2.54 -13.34 0.67
CA ILE A 133 1.79 -14.51 0.18
C ILE A 133 2.77 -15.54 -0.40
N TYR A 134 3.72 -15.10 -1.22
CA TYR A 134 4.75 -15.97 -1.78
C TYR A 134 5.62 -16.62 -0.69
N ILE A 135 6.16 -15.81 0.24
CA ILE A 135 7.08 -16.30 1.27
C ILE A 135 6.40 -17.32 2.19
N PHE A 136 5.15 -17.07 2.57
CA PHE A 136 4.47 -17.89 3.57
C PHE A 136 3.72 -19.11 2.98
N LEU A 137 3.20 -19.06 1.75
CA LEU A 137 2.48 -20.19 1.15
C LEU A 137 3.39 -21.18 0.41
N LEU A 138 4.43 -20.70 -0.27
CA LEU A 138 5.19 -21.52 -1.22
C LEU A 138 6.46 -22.14 -0.62
N ASN A 139 6.59 -22.15 0.72
CA ASN A 139 7.76 -22.65 1.45
C ASN A 139 9.07 -22.19 0.79
N SER A 140 9.19 -20.87 0.64
CA SER A 140 10.00 -20.27 -0.41
C SER A 140 11.50 -20.53 -0.26
N ASN A 141 12.14 -20.91 -1.37
CA ASN A 141 13.59 -20.85 -1.52
C ASN A 141 14.11 -19.45 -1.19
N ILE A 142 15.07 -19.37 -0.27
CA ILE A 142 15.70 -18.12 0.20
C ILE A 142 16.22 -17.26 -0.96
N LEU A 143 16.78 -17.91 -1.99
CA LEU A 143 17.28 -17.23 -3.18
C LEU A 143 16.17 -16.48 -3.93
N ILE A 144 15.02 -17.12 -4.13
CA ILE A 144 13.92 -16.54 -4.90
C ILE A 144 13.26 -15.40 -4.10
N SER A 145 13.09 -15.57 -2.78
CA SER A 145 12.58 -14.49 -1.93
C SER A 145 13.49 -13.26 -1.97
N ASN A 146 14.81 -13.44 -1.92
CA ASN A 146 15.76 -12.32 -1.98
C ASN A 146 15.71 -11.61 -3.34
N ILE A 147 15.62 -12.36 -4.45
CA ILE A 147 15.48 -11.77 -5.80
C ILE A 147 14.18 -10.97 -5.89
N LEU A 148 13.05 -11.51 -5.43
CA LEU A 148 11.77 -10.81 -5.45
C LEU A 148 11.82 -9.52 -4.64
N ILE A 149 12.36 -9.57 -3.42
CA ILE A 149 12.49 -8.40 -2.56
C ILE A 149 13.38 -7.34 -3.22
N LEU A 150 14.54 -7.74 -3.75
CA LEU A 150 15.42 -6.83 -4.49
C LEU A 150 14.69 -6.16 -5.65
N VAL A 151 14.00 -6.94 -6.49
CA VAL A 151 13.20 -6.40 -7.61
C VAL A 151 12.17 -5.40 -7.12
N THR A 152 11.46 -5.67 -6.02
CA THR A 152 10.47 -4.74 -5.48
C THR A 152 11.06 -3.47 -4.89
N THR A 153 12.23 -3.54 -4.26
CA THR A 153 12.90 -2.33 -3.76
C THR A 153 13.36 -1.46 -4.93
N ILE A 154 13.89 -2.05 -6.01
CA ILE A 154 14.28 -1.32 -7.22
C ILE A 154 13.06 -0.67 -7.87
N THR A 155 11.96 -1.40 -8.05
CA THR A 155 10.73 -0.82 -8.63
C THR A 155 10.16 0.28 -7.73
N SER A 156 10.26 0.17 -6.40
CA SER A 156 9.83 1.22 -5.48
C SER A 156 10.67 2.50 -5.60
N ILE A 157 11.98 2.39 -5.83
CA ILE A 157 12.86 3.54 -6.07
C ILE A 157 12.47 4.20 -7.39
N ILE A 158 12.28 3.42 -8.45
CA ILE A 158 11.86 3.94 -9.77
C ILE A 158 10.53 4.69 -9.65
N SER A 159 9.57 4.11 -8.95
CA SER A 159 8.27 4.74 -8.71
C SER A 159 8.38 6.05 -7.91
N ALA A 160 9.21 6.06 -6.86
CA ALA A 160 9.44 7.27 -6.06
C ALA A 160 10.14 8.37 -6.88
N LEU A 161 11.10 8.01 -7.72
CA LEU A 161 11.76 8.93 -8.64
C LEU A 161 10.80 9.47 -9.70
N GLU A 162 9.90 8.64 -10.22
CA GLU A 162 8.86 9.07 -11.17
C GLU A 162 7.98 10.17 -10.54
N GLU A 163 7.44 9.93 -9.34
CA GLU A 163 6.65 10.95 -8.63
C GLU A 163 7.45 12.22 -8.36
N PHE A 164 8.69 12.08 -7.91
CA PHE A 164 9.58 13.21 -7.63
C PHE A 164 9.79 14.09 -8.88
N LEU A 165 10.06 13.46 -10.02
CA LEU A 165 10.24 14.15 -11.30
C LEU A 165 8.94 14.83 -11.77
N ILE A 166 7.79 14.17 -11.63
CA ILE A 166 6.48 14.77 -11.96
C ILE A 166 6.26 16.04 -11.14
N MET A 167 6.55 15.99 -9.83
CA MET A 167 6.36 17.11 -8.92
C MET A 167 7.30 18.28 -9.22
N LEU A 168 8.52 18.01 -9.71
CA LEU A 168 9.44 19.06 -10.16
C LEU A 168 8.96 19.70 -11.46
N ILE A 169 8.62 18.89 -12.47
CA ILE A 169 8.38 19.36 -13.84
C ILE A 169 7.03 20.08 -13.99
N PHE A 170 5.94 19.55 -13.43
CA PHE A 170 4.61 20.07 -13.74
C PHE A 170 4.20 21.25 -12.88
N LYS A 171 3.63 22.31 -13.47
CA LYS A 171 3.22 23.53 -12.75
C LYS A 171 1.82 23.43 -12.11
N LYS A 172 1.00 22.46 -12.54
CA LYS A 172 -0.31 22.11 -11.96
C LYS A 172 -0.38 20.61 -11.69
N VAL A 173 -0.95 20.24 -10.56
CA VAL A 173 -1.15 18.85 -10.13
C VAL A 173 -2.40 18.31 -10.79
N GLU A 174 -2.24 17.26 -11.59
CA GLU A 174 -3.34 16.38 -11.98
C GLU A 174 -3.20 15.09 -11.16
N LEU A 175 -4.10 14.92 -10.17
CA LEU A 175 -4.06 13.81 -9.21
C LEU A 175 -4.19 12.42 -9.86
N ASN A 176 -4.70 12.36 -11.10
CA ASN A 176 -4.97 11.13 -11.86
C ASN A 176 -4.05 10.96 -13.10
N LYS A 177 -2.79 11.38 -13.03
CA LYS A 177 -1.84 11.12 -14.13
C LYS A 177 -1.40 9.65 -14.18
N LYS A 178 -1.53 9.05 -15.37
CA LYS A 178 -1.16 7.64 -15.61
C LYS A 178 0.36 7.40 -15.59
N GLY A 179 1.18 8.42 -15.82
CA GLY A 179 2.65 8.38 -15.72
C GLY A 179 3.31 9.57 -16.41
N ILE A 180 4.63 9.69 -16.36
CA ILE A 180 5.40 10.76 -17.03
C ILE A 180 5.17 10.77 -18.56
N PHE A 181 4.98 9.58 -19.16
CA PHE A 181 4.89 9.40 -20.61
C PHE A 181 3.47 9.36 -21.17
N CYS A 182 2.44 9.41 -20.32
CA CYS A 182 1.07 9.52 -20.79
C CYS A 182 0.65 11.00 -20.75
N LYS A 183 0.56 11.60 -21.94
CA LYS A 183 -0.10 12.91 -22.15
C LYS A 183 -1.50 12.93 -21.56
#